data_AF-A0A9D7EWK0-F1
#
_entry.id   AF-A0A9D7EWK0-F1
#
_cell.length_a   1.000
_cell.length_b   1.000
_cell.length_c   1.000
_cell.angle_alpha   90.00
_cell.angle_beta   90.00
_cell.angle_gamma   90.00
#
_symmetry.space_group_name_H-M   'P 1'
#
loop_
_entity.id
_entity.type
_entity.pdbx_description
1 polymer ?
#
loop_
_entity_poly.entity_id
_entity_poly.type
_entity_poly.pdbx_seq_one_letter_code
_entity_poly.pdbx_strand_id
1 'polypeptide(L)'
;MQRGHQRHPQDTLRGIGKPAHRGLRLGKFCIDIFHKALKNYRDDARAFWYYTVAPGHAQEVEGVVARCIENGNKVLFNYYSDLSGKGQALDYRNGFAEVQEAIDRMIERYPGRLLMTPYFNRVVSSGRLFDETWGYEVCTNLSTNHPVNAERLKSGKPYNPHFRAYNADFQSTRRCCTGVHRDCASCFDTWEHFSWVMINMRKHLGSKEDFGIGWG
;
A
#
# COMPACT_ATOMS: atom_id res chain seq x y z
N MET A 1 16.24 47.40 33.54
CA MET A 1 15.13 47.02 32.63
C MET A 1 15.69 47.11 31.22
N GLN A 2 15.82 46.09 30.39
CA GLN A 2 14.96 44.94 30.07
C GLN A 2 15.85 43.70 29.79
N ARG A 3 15.41 42.48 30.14
CA ARG A 3 16.00 41.23 29.64
C ARG A 3 15.03 40.66 28.60
N GLY A 4 15.51 40.50 27.37
CA GLY A 4 14.77 39.87 26.27
C GLY A 4 14.60 38.38 26.52
N HIS A 5 13.36 37.90 26.45
CA HIS A 5 13.00 36.50 26.57
C HIS A 5 13.10 35.86 25.18
N GLN A 6 14.14 35.06 24.95
CA GLN A 6 14.24 34.18 23.78
C GLN A 6 13.23 33.04 23.95
N ARG A 7 12.33 32.87 22.97
CA ARG A 7 11.40 31.73 22.93
C ARG A 7 12.12 30.52 22.34
N HIS A 8 12.04 29.39 23.04
CA HIS A 8 12.55 28.10 22.58
C HIS A 8 11.66 27.50 21.46
N PRO A 9 12.20 26.68 20.54
CA PRO A 9 11.45 26.17 19.38
C PRO A 9 10.49 24.99 19.66
N GLN A 10 10.15 24.71 20.92
CA GLN A 10 9.41 23.48 21.28
C GLN A 10 7.89 23.64 21.41
N ASP A 11 7.33 24.84 21.19
CA ASP A 11 5.93 25.14 21.49
C ASP A 11 4.93 24.98 20.33
N THR A 12 5.32 24.46 19.16
CA THR A 12 4.44 24.40 17.96
C THR A 12 3.73 23.07 17.70
N LEU A 13 3.83 22.05 18.56
CA LEU A 13 3.20 20.73 18.32
C LEU A 13 2.02 20.37 19.24
N ARG A 14 1.44 21.34 19.97
CA ARG A 14 0.30 21.11 20.89
C ARG A 14 -1.09 21.12 20.22
N GLY A 15 -1.18 20.83 18.92
CA GLY A 15 -2.42 20.97 18.14
C GLY A 15 -3.03 19.67 17.57
N ILE A 16 -2.40 18.51 17.72
CA ILE A 16 -2.92 17.28 17.11
C ILE A 16 -3.85 16.59 18.10
N GLY A 17 -5.16 16.75 17.89
CA GLY A 17 -6.19 16.04 18.65
C GLY A 17 -5.92 14.53 18.67
N LYS A 18 -6.12 13.90 19.84
CA LYS A 18 -5.95 12.45 20.00
C LYS A 18 -6.84 11.72 18.97
N PRO A 19 -6.28 10.92 18.05
CA PRO A 19 -7.10 10.12 17.16
C PRO A 19 -7.92 9.13 18.00
N ALA A 20 -9.21 8.97 17.70
CA ALA A 20 -10.06 8.00 18.36
C ALA A 20 -9.54 6.57 18.07
N HIS A 21 -8.80 5.99 19.00
CA HIS A 21 -8.31 4.63 18.88
C HIS A 21 -9.49 3.65 18.92
N ARG A 22 -9.81 3.03 17.78
CA ARG A 22 -10.71 1.86 17.74
C ARG A 22 -9.91 0.65 18.20
N GLY A 23 -9.78 0.47 19.52
CA GLY A 23 -9.21 -0.76 20.06
C GLY A 23 -10.06 -1.98 19.69
N LEU A 24 -9.43 -3.15 19.60
CA LEU A 24 -10.17 -4.40 19.42
C LEU A 24 -10.98 -4.67 20.68
N ARG A 25 -12.29 -4.84 20.53
CA ARG A 25 -13.17 -5.25 21.61
C ARG A 25 -13.17 -6.77 21.73
N LEU A 26 -12.60 -7.28 22.81
CA LEU A 26 -12.72 -8.68 23.24
C LEU A 26 -13.65 -8.70 24.45
N GLY A 27 -14.96 -8.80 24.20
CA GLY A 27 -15.98 -8.65 25.25
C GLY A 27 -16.03 -7.22 25.80
N LYS A 28 -15.87 -7.05 27.12
CA LYS A 28 -15.88 -5.73 27.80
C LYS A 28 -14.54 -4.97 27.71
N PHE A 29 -13.48 -5.60 27.22
CA PHE A 29 -12.15 -5.00 27.18
C PHE A 29 -11.84 -4.41 25.80
N CYS A 30 -11.37 -3.16 25.79
CA CYS A 30 -10.86 -2.49 24.60
C CYS A 30 -9.33 -2.47 24.67
N ILE A 31 -8.67 -3.18 23.75
CA ILE A 31 -7.20 -3.22 23.69
C ILE A 31 -6.75 -2.40 22.49
N ASP A 32 -5.87 -1.42 22.73
CA ASP A 32 -5.13 -0.75 21.65
C ASP A 32 -4.05 -1.70 21.13
N ILE A 33 -4.42 -2.51 20.13
CA ILE A 33 -3.53 -3.48 19.50
C ILE A 33 -2.39 -2.78 18.78
N PHE A 34 -2.64 -1.63 18.16
CA PHE A 34 -1.62 -0.93 17.40
C PHE A 34 -0.52 -0.40 18.32
N HIS A 35 -0.88 0.21 19.46
CA HIS A 35 0.11 0.63 20.46
C HIS A 35 0.94 -0.56 21.00
N LYS A 36 0.30 -1.68 21.31
CA LYS A 36 1.02 -2.89 21.76
C LYS A 36 1.97 -3.41 20.70
N ALA A 37 1.54 -3.45 19.45
CA ALA A 37 2.34 -3.93 18.34
C ALA A 37 3.53 -2.98 18.07
N LEU A 38 3.34 -1.65 18.12
CA LEU A 38 4.44 -0.67 18.08
C LEU A 38 5.49 -0.96 19.16
N LYS A 39 5.06 -1.18 20.41
CA LYS A 39 5.99 -1.49 21.50
C LYS A 39 6.84 -2.74 21.22
N ASN A 40 6.25 -3.79 20.64
CA ASN A 40 6.95 -5.05 20.38
C ASN A 40 8.02 -4.94 19.27
N TYR A 41 7.86 -4.02 18.33
CA TYR A 41 8.74 -3.86 17.18
C TYR A 41 9.56 -2.56 17.20
N ARG A 42 9.63 -1.87 18.33
CA ARG A 42 10.37 -0.62 18.48
C ARG A 42 11.83 -0.79 18.06
N ASP A 43 12.28 0.09 17.17
CA ASP A 43 13.65 0.13 16.62
C ASP A 43 14.14 -1.18 15.97
N ASP A 44 13.26 -2.15 15.70
CA ASP A 44 13.63 -3.37 14.99
C ASP A 44 13.78 -3.07 13.49
N ALA A 45 15.03 -3.00 13.02
CA ALA A 45 15.38 -2.71 11.63
C ALA A 45 14.85 -3.76 10.63
N ARG A 46 14.44 -4.94 11.10
CA ARG A 46 13.85 -6.00 10.27
C ARG A 46 12.35 -5.84 10.11
N ALA A 47 11.71 -5.04 10.96
CA ALA A 47 10.27 -4.84 10.99
C ALA A 47 9.87 -3.54 10.29
N PHE A 48 8.84 -3.62 9.44
CA PHE A 48 8.16 -2.49 8.85
C PHE A 48 6.65 -2.66 8.94
N TRP A 49 5.92 -1.56 8.88
CA TRP A 49 4.47 -1.55 8.92
C TRP A 49 3.92 -1.61 7.50
N TYR A 50 3.16 -2.66 7.19
CA TYR A 50 2.38 -2.75 5.97
C TYR A 50 0.99 -2.15 6.22
N TYR A 51 0.83 -0.87 5.91
CA TYR A 51 -0.34 -0.07 6.27
C TYR A 51 -1.33 -0.01 5.10
N THR A 52 -2.50 -0.62 5.28
CA THR A 52 -3.58 -0.59 4.28
C THR A 52 -4.49 0.61 4.48
N VAL A 53 -4.67 1.42 3.44
CA VAL A 53 -5.53 2.62 3.44
C VAL A 53 -6.71 2.41 2.48
N ALA A 54 -7.90 2.85 2.86
CA ALA A 54 -9.10 2.79 2.02
C ALA A 54 -9.43 4.17 1.42
N PRO A 55 -10.27 4.23 0.36
CA PRO A 55 -10.82 5.49 -0.13
C PRO A 55 -11.50 6.28 0.99
N GLY A 56 -11.34 7.60 0.99
CA GLY A 56 -11.92 8.49 2.02
C GLY A 56 -11.25 8.44 3.41
N HIS A 57 -10.10 7.77 3.54
CA HIS A 57 -9.35 7.67 4.81
C HIS A 57 -7.97 8.36 4.78
N ALA A 58 -7.76 9.31 3.87
CA ALA A 58 -6.50 10.05 3.72
C ALA A 58 -6.07 10.79 5.00
N GLN A 59 -7.03 11.30 5.77
CA GLN A 59 -6.80 12.03 7.03
C GLN A 59 -6.08 11.20 8.11
N GLU A 60 -6.13 9.87 8.03
CA GLU A 60 -5.49 8.98 9.01
C GLU A 60 -4.02 8.73 8.68
N VAL A 61 -3.61 8.97 7.42
CA VAL A 61 -2.29 8.61 6.89
C VAL A 61 -1.16 9.23 7.71
N GLU A 62 -1.18 10.56 7.86
CA GLU A 62 -0.06 11.28 8.48
C GLU A 62 0.12 10.87 9.95
N GLY A 63 -0.98 10.72 10.70
CA GLY A 63 -0.94 10.34 12.10
C GLY A 63 -0.43 8.91 12.34
N VAL A 64 -0.81 7.96 11.47
CA VAL A 64 -0.31 6.58 11.55
C VAL A 64 1.17 6.52 11.16
N VAL A 65 1.58 7.18 10.08
CA VAL A 65 2.99 7.21 9.65
C VAL A 65 3.88 7.82 10.72
N ALA A 66 3.52 8.99 11.26
CA ALA A 66 4.32 9.65 12.31
C ALA A 66 4.59 8.71 13.49
N ARG A 67 3.57 7.99 13.97
CA ARG A 67 3.72 7.01 15.06
C ARG A 67 4.66 5.86 14.71
N CYS A 68 4.59 5.34 13.48
CA CYS A 68 5.49 4.29 13.03
C CYS A 68 6.95 4.77 12.97
N ILE A 69 7.17 5.99 12.46
CA ILE A 69 8.51 6.57 12.32
C ILE A 69 9.10 6.95 13.66
N GLU A 70 8.32 7.57 14.56
CA GLU A 70 8.70 7.86 15.95
C GLU A 70 9.03 6.58 16.74
N ASN A 71 8.50 5.43 16.33
CA ASN A 71 8.81 4.13 16.89
C ASN A 71 10.05 3.45 16.26
N GLY A 72 10.71 4.13 15.31
CA GLY A 72 11.94 3.67 14.66
C GLY A 72 11.73 2.78 13.43
N ASN A 73 10.49 2.46 13.07
CA ASN A 73 10.17 1.55 11.98
C ASN A 73 10.06 2.24 10.62
N LYS A 74 10.04 1.44 9.55
CA LYS A 74 9.69 1.86 8.20
C LYS A 74 8.21 1.57 7.90
N VAL A 75 7.66 2.19 6.87
CA VAL A 75 6.28 1.98 6.43
C VAL A 75 6.23 1.67 4.94
N LEU A 76 5.42 0.69 4.57
CA LEU A 76 4.98 0.40 3.20
C LEU A 76 3.46 0.48 3.17
N PHE A 77 2.88 1.05 2.11
CA PHE A 77 1.44 1.15 2.00
C PHE A 77 0.83 0.01 1.19
N ASN A 78 -0.43 -0.25 1.46
CA ASN A 78 -1.34 -1.06 0.67
C ASN A 78 -2.67 -0.31 0.51
N TYR A 79 -3.49 -0.74 -0.43
CA TYR A 79 -4.78 -0.11 -0.68
C TYR A 79 -5.89 -1.13 -0.50
N TYR A 80 -6.89 -0.74 0.28
CA TYR A 80 -8.08 -1.54 0.46
C TYR A 80 -9.07 -1.24 -0.65
N SER A 81 -9.71 -2.28 -1.15
CA SER A 81 -10.89 -2.20 -2.00
C SER A 81 -11.96 -3.09 -1.40
N ASP A 82 -13.19 -2.60 -1.29
CA ASP A 82 -14.31 -3.40 -0.78
C ASP A 82 -14.69 -4.53 -1.74
N LEU A 83 -14.20 -5.73 -1.43
CA LEU A 83 -14.46 -6.95 -2.20
C LEU A 83 -15.83 -7.56 -1.91
N SER A 84 -16.51 -7.10 -0.85
CA SER A 84 -17.68 -7.77 -0.28
C SER A 84 -18.97 -6.98 -0.45
N GLY A 85 -18.92 -5.81 -1.09
CA GLY A 85 -20.06 -4.90 -1.23
C GLY A 85 -20.61 -4.41 0.11
N LYS A 86 -19.79 -4.45 1.17
CA LYS A 86 -20.15 -4.10 2.54
C LYS A 86 -19.97 -2.61 2.85
N GLY A 87 -19.30 -1.86 1.98
CA GLY A 87 -18.87 -0.50 2.25
C GLY A 87 -18.83 0.34 0.99
N GLN A 88 -19.94 1.01 0.69
CA GLN A 88 -20.06 2.02 -0.37
C GLN A 88 -18.92 3.04 -0.30
N ALA A 89 -18.62 3.57 0.89
CA ALA A 89 -17.54 4.53 1.10
C ALA A 89 -16.13 3.92 0.91
N LEU A 90 -15.98 2.60 1.05
CA LEU A 90 -14.70 1.88 0.94
C LEU A 90 -14.48 1.29 -0.47
N ASP A 91 -15.39 1.59 -1.40
CA ASP A 91 -15.31 1.15 -2.78
C ASP A 91 -14.15 1.85 -3.51
N TYR A 92 -13.27 1.09 -4.14
CA TYR A 92 -12.13 1.63 -4.89
C TYR A 92 -12.54 2.60 -5.99
N ARG A 93 -13.78 2.51 -6.48
CA ARG A 93 -14.33 3.41 -7.50
C ARG A 93 -14.49 4.85 -7.00
N ASN A 94 -14.49 5.06 -5.68
CA ASN A 94 -14.40 6.40 -5.09
C ASN A 94 -13.02 7.05 -5.31
N GLY A 95 -12.04 6.27 -5.76
CA GLY A 95 -10.70 6.72 -6.09
C GLY A 95 -9.81 6.90 -4.87
N PHE A 96 -8.52 7.07 -5.14
CA PHE A 96 -7.48 7.19 -4.13
C PHE A 96 -6.73 8.53 -4.22
N ALA A 97 -7.27 9.55 -4.90
CA ALA A 97 -6.55 10.81 -5.14
C ALA A 97 -6.06 11.46 -3.83
N GLU A 98 -6.96 11.66 -2.86
CA GLU A 98 -6.59 12.23 -1.56
C GLU A 98 -5.61 11.34 -0.78
N VAL A 99 -5.76 10.01 -0.90
CA VAL A 99 -4.86 9.04 -0.27
C VAL A 99 -3.48 9.10 -0.90
N GLN A 100 -3.40 9.18 -2.23
CA GLN A 100 -2.17 9.32 -2.98
C GLN A 100 -1.44 10.59 -2.55
N GLU A 101 -2.12 11.73 -2.52
CA GLU A 101 -1.56 13.00 -2.07
C GLU A 101 -1.07 12.95 -0.62
N ALA A 102 -1.83 12.33 0.29
CA ALA A 102 -1.43 12.18 1.68
C ALA A 102 -0.19 11.32 1.82
N ILE A 103 -0.08 10.25 1.03
CA ILE A 103 1.10 9.40 1.03
C ILE A 103 2.31 10.11 0.39
N ASP A 104 2.12 10.85 -0.70
CA ASP A 104 3.19 11.63 -1.35
C ASP A 104 3.80 12.64 -0.37
N ARG A 105 2.96 13.34 0.43
CA ARG A 105 3.45 14.22 1.52
C ARG A 105 4.29 13.47 2.56
N MET A 106 3.94 12.22 2.88
CA MET A 106 4.71 11.42 3.83
C MET A 106 6.03 10.93 3.24
N ILE A 107 6.05 10.56 1.95
CA ILE A 107 7.27 10.21 1.24
C ILE A 107 8.23 11.40 1.22
N GLU A 108 7.75 12.59 0.90
CA GLU A 108 8.53 13.83 0.90
C GLU A 108 9.03 14.19 2.32
N ARG A 109 8.19 14.05 3.34
CA ARG A 109 8.52 14.41 4.73
C ARG A 109 9.52 13.44 5.37
N TYR A 110 9.47 12.15 5.03
CA TYR A 110 10.30 11.11 5.66
C TYR A 110 11.04 10.26 4.62
N PRO A 111 11.94 10.87 3.81
CA PRO A 111 12.69 10.14 2.79
C PRO A 111 13.52 9.02 3.44
N GLY A 112 13.51 7.83 2.84
CA GLY A 112 14.21 6.65 3.35
C GLY A 112 13.52 5.89 4.50
N ARG A 113 12.41 6.42 5.03
CA ARG A 113 11.54 5.72 5.99
C ARG A 113 10.30 5.10 5.36
N LEU A 114 9.88 5.62 4.21
CA LEU A 114 8.84 5.02 3.39
C LEU A 114 9.50 4.08 2.37
N LEU A 115 8.96 2.86 2.27
CA LEU A 115 9.40 1.82 1.32
C LEU A 115 8.64 1.93 -0.01
N MET A 116 8.14 3.12 -0.33
CA MET A 116 7.35 3.41 -1.53
C MET A 116 7.81 4.73 -2.13
N THR A 117 7.88 4.79 -3.46
CA THR A 117 8.20 6.02 -4.21
C THR A 117 6.91 6.73 -4.65
N PRO A 118 6.94 8.04 -4.97
CA PRO A 118 5.75 8.74 -5.49
C PRO A 118 5.27 8.12 -6.81
N TYR A 119 6.20 7.66 -7.65
CA TYR A 119 5.90 6.91 -8.86
C TYR A 119 5.08 5.66 -8.56
N PHE A 120 5.57 4.84 -7.62
CA PHE A 120 4.93 3.58 -7.30
C PHE A 120 3.58 3.79 -6.60
N ASN A 121 3.49 4.78 -5.70
CA ASN A 121 2.23 5.25 -5.11
C ASN A 121 1.19 5.57 -6.19
N ARG A 122 1.58 6.36 -7.20
CA ARG A 122 0.70 6.72 -8.32
C ARG A 122 0.27 5.50 -9.14
N VAL A 123 1.18 4.58 -9.47
CA VAL A 123 0.83 3.38 -10.24
C VAL A 123 -0.20 2.55 -9.49
N VAL A 124 -0.01 2.33 -8.18
CA VAL A 124 -0.95 1.53 -7.38
C VAL A 124 -2.27 2.26 -7.25
N SER A 125 -2.28 3.49 -6.72
CA SER A 125 -3.50 4.26 -6.44
C SER A 125 -4.34 4.58 -7.68
N SER A 126 -3.72 4.76 -8.85
CA SER A 126 -4.45 4.99 -10.10
C SER A 126 -4.84 3.70 -10.84
N GLY A 127 -4.15 2.58 -10.56
CA GLY A 127 -4.27 1.36 -11.35
C GLY A 127 -3.84 1.56 -12.81
N ARG A 128 -2.92 2.49 -13.09
CA ARG A 128 -2.45 2.78 -14.46
C ARG A 128 -0.94 2.61 -14.58
N LEU A 129 -0.51 1.97 -15.66
CA LEU A 129 0.88 1.83 -16.03
C LEU A 129 1.00 1.96 -17.55
N PHE A 130 1.70 3.00 -18.01
CA PHE A 130 1.73 3.40 -19.43
C PHE A 130 0.32 3.62 -20.00
N ASP A 131 0.01 2.96 -21.12
CA ASP A 131 -1.28 2.93 -21.80
C ASP A 131 -2.24 1.86 -21.23
N GLU A 132 -1.81 1.11 -20.21
CA GLU A 132 -2.59 0.02 -19.64
C GLU A 132 -3.33 0.43 -18.36
N THR A 133 -4.51 -0.17 -18.17
CA THR A 133 -5.30 -0.09 -16.93
C THR A 133 -5.27 -1.45 -16.25
N TRP A 134 -5.11 -1.43 -14.92
CA TRP A 134 -5.00 -2.63 -14.10
C TRP A 134 -6.24 -3.52 -14.21
N GLY A 135 -6.01 -4.82 -14.25
CA GLY A 135 -7.05 -5.82 -14.36
C GLY A 135 -6.48 -7.18 -14.72
N TYR A 136 -7.37 -8.12 -15.01
CA TYR A 136 -7.00 -9.52 -15.31
C TYR A 136 -6.02 -9.63 -16.50
N GLU A 137 -6.23 -8.82 -17.53
CA GLU A 137 -5.44 -8.85 -18.77
C GLU A 137 -3.97 -8.43 -18.58
N VAL A 138 -3.66 -7.69 -17.52
CA VAL A 138 -2.30 -7.18 -17.25
C VAL A 138 -1.73 -7.66 -15.92
N CYS A 139 -2.53 -8.36 -15.12
CA CYS A 139 -2.08 -8.97 -13.87
C CYS A 139 -0.91 -9.93 -14.14
N THR A 140 0.13 -9.80 -13.33
CA THR A 140 1.40 -10.51 -13.52
C THR A 140 1.57 -11.72 -12.61
N ASN A 141 0.78 -11.87 -11.52
CA ASN A 141 0.82 -13.03 -10.63
C ASN A 141 -0.44 -13.89 -10.73
N LEU A 142 -0.59 -14.54 -11.89
CA LEU A 142 -1.62 -15.53 -12.15
C LEU A 142 -1.03 -16.92 -11.95
N SER A 143 -1.73 -17.81 -11.21
CA SER A 143 -1.24 -19.17 -11.01
C SER A 143 -1.15 -19.90 -12.35
N THR A 144 0.06 -20.27 -12.75
CA THR A 144 0.30 -20.88 -14.07
C THR A 144 -0.26 -22.29 -14.20
N ASN A 145 -0.59 -22.92 -13.08
CA ASN A 145 -1.18 -24.25 -12.98
C ASN A 145 -2.67 -24.23 -12.59
N HIS A 146 -3.38 -23.11 -12.79
CA HIS A 146 -4.82 -23.04 -12.56
C HIS A 146 -5.57 -22.90 -13.90
N PRO A 147 -6.54 -23.79 -14.23
CA PRO A 147 -7.20 -23.83 -15.54
C PRO A 147 -7.84 -22.51 -15.98
N VAL A 148 -8.41 -21.74 -15.05
CA VAL A 148 -9.02 -20.43 -15.35
C VAL A 148 -8.07 -19.45 -16.05
N ASN A 149 -6.76 -19.59 -15.84
CA ASN A 149 -5.75 -18.71 -16.41
C ASN A 149 -5.28 -19.14 -17.80
N ALA A 150 -5.66 -20.33 -18.29
CA ALA A 150 -5.07 -20.94 -19.48
C ALA A 150 -5.07 -20.03 -20.72
N GLU A 151 -6.16 -19.30 -20.96
CA GLU A 151 -6.24 -18.35 -22.09
C GLU A 151 -5.41 -17.10 -21.84
N ARG A 152 -5.40 -16.57 -20.62
CA ARG A 152 -4.58 -15.42 -20.25
C ARG A 152 -3.08 -15.71 -20.37
N LEU A 153 -2.63 -16.93 -20.13
CA LEU A 153 -1.24 -17.34 -20.33
C LEU A 153 -0.81 -17.34 -21.82
N LYS A 154 -1.77 -17.42 -22.75
CA LYS A 154 -1.53 -17.40 -24.21
C LYS A 154 -1.63 -16.00 -24.82
N SER A 155 -2.06 -14.98 -24.07
CA SER A 155 -2.36 -13.64 -24.61
C SER A 155 -1.13 -12.82 -25.03
N GLY A 156 0.09 -13.30 -24.76
CA GLY A 156 1.34 -12.58 -25.02
C GLY A 156 1.62 -11.44 -24.02
N LYS A 157 0.69 -11.13 -23.12
CA LYS A 157 0.91 -10.14 -22.05
C LYS A 157 1.85 -10.71 -20.98
N PRO A 158 2.87 -9.95 -20.53
CA PRO A 158 3.84 -10.42 -19.55
C PRO A 158 3.19 -10.95 -18.25
N TYR A 159 3.82 -11.94 -17.64
CA TYR A 159 3.44 -12.51 -16.34
C TYR A 159 4.63 -13.25 -15.72
N ASN A 160 4.54 -13.63 -14.44
CA ASN A 160 5.51 -14.45 -13.75
C ASN A 160 5.29 -15.94 -14.07
N PRO A 161 6.16 -16.62 -14.84
CA PRO A 161 5.96 -18.01 -15.25
C PRO A 161 6.08 -19.02 -14.09
N HIS A 162 6.62 -18.59 -12.95
CA HIS A 162 6.85 -19.43 -11.78
C HIS A 162 5.81 -19.24 -10.67
N PHE A 163 4.85 -18.31 -10.83
CA PHE A 163 3.86 -18.05 -9.80
C PHE A 163 2.81 -19.17 -9.73
N ARG A 164 2.61 -19.70 -8.51
CA ARG A 164 1.60 -20.74 -8.19
C ARG A 164 1.05 -20.50 -6.79
N ALA A 165 -0.23 -20.10 -6.70
CA ALA A 165 -0.93 -19.99 -5.42
C ALA A 165 -1.62 -21.31 -5.09
N TYR A 166 -1.25 -21.91 -3.95
CA TYR A 166 -1.88 -23.13 -3.43
C TYR A 166 -2.90 -22.80 -2.34
N ASN A 167 -3.93 -23.63 -2.23
CA ASN A 167 -4.80 -23.66 -1.05
C ASN A 167 -4.06 -24.30 0.13
N ALA A 168 -4.65 -24.22 1.32
CA ALA A 168 -4.10 -24.79 2.55
C ALA A 168 -4.01 -26.33 2.53
N ASP A 169 -4.63 -26.99 1.54
CA ASP A 169 -4.49 -28.43 1.29
C ASP A 169 -3.18 -28.80 0.58
N PHE A 170 -2.39 -27.80 0.13
CA PHE A 170 -1.16 -27.96 -0.64
C PHE A 170 -1.31 -28.75 -1.95
N GLN A 171 -2.54 -28.98 -2.40
CA GLN A 171 -2.86 -29.77 -3.58
C GLN A 171 -3.60 -28.93 -4.61
N SER A 172 -4.70 -28.31 -4.19
CA SER A 172 -5.51 -27.49 -5.09
C SER A 172 -4.91 -26.09 -5.22
N THR A 173 -5.08 -25.50 -6.39
CA THR A 173 -4.57 -24.17 -6.70
C THR A 173 -5.67 -23.13 -6.61
N ARG A 174 -5.27 -21.88 -6.39
CA ARG A 174 -6.11 -20.69 -6.51
C ARG A 174 -5.78 -19.99 -7.83
N ARG A 175 -6.72 -19.23 -8.36
CA ARG A 175 -6.49 -18.38 -9.55
C ARG A 175 -5.29 -17.43 -9.37
N CYS A 176 -5.19 -16.76 -8.21
CA CYS A 176 -4.12 -15.81 -7.87
C CYS A 176 -3.89 -15.77 -6.35
N CYS A 177 -2.97 -14.91 -5.90
CA CYS A 177 -2.61 -14.70 -4.49
C CYS A 177 -3.81 -14.30 -3.59
N THR A 178 -4.80 -13.61 -4.13
CA THR A 178 -5.85 -12.92 -3.35
C THR A 178 -7.23 -13.59 -3.41
N GLY A 179 -7.38 -14.66 -4.20
CA GLY A 179 -8.58 -15.50 -4.17
C GLY A 179 -9.12 -15.90 -5.54
N VAL A 180 -10.05 -16.86 -5.54
CA VAL A 180 -10.59 -17.47 -6.76
C VAL A 180 -11.59 -16.55 -7.47
N HIS A 181 -12.43 -15.82 -6.73
CA HIS A 181 -13.55 -15.03 -7.26
C HIS A 181 -13.40 -13.51 -7.10
N ARG A 182 -12.18 -13.02 -6.84
CA ARG A 182 -11.95 -11.58 -6.69
C ARG A 182 -12.21 -10.85 -8.01
N ASP A 183 -12.82 -9.67 -7.99
CA ASP A 183 -12.77 -8.80 -9.16
C ASP A 183 -11.33 -8.28 -9.35
N CYS A 184 -10.71 -8.58 -10.50
CA CYS A 184 -9.35 -8.14 -10.76
C CYS A 184 -9.21 -6.61 -10.82
N ALA A 185 -10.25 -5.88 -11.23
CA ALA A 185 -10.23 -4.41 -11.26
C ALA A 185 -10.17 -3.82 -9.84
N SER A 186 -10.63 -4.55 -8.83
CA SER A 186 -10.55 -4.18 -7.41
C SER A 186 -9.20 -4.51 -6.77
N CYS A 187 -8.25 -5.07 -7.50
CA CYS A 187 -7.02 -5.64 -6.95
C CYS A 187 -5.90 -4.61 -6.76
N PHE A 188 -6.09 -3.62 -5.88
CA PHE A 188 -5.09 -2.60 -5.54
C PHE A 188 -4.03 -3.07 -4.54
N ASP A 189 -3.66 -4.35 -4.61
CA ASP A 189 -2.58 -4.88 -3.79
C ASP A 189 -1.24 -4.32 -4.27
N THR A 190 -0.46 -3.76 -3.35
CA THR A 190 0.83 -3.14 -3.66
C THR A 190 1.79 -4.13 -4.31
N TRP A 191 1.85 -5.39 -3.87
CA TRP A 191 2.80 -6.35 -4.43
C TRP A 191 2.44 -6.77 -5.86
N GLU A 192 1.15 -6.79 -6.19
CA GLU A 192 0.68 -7.05 -7.55
C GLU A 192 1.04 -5.92 -8.52
N HIS A 193 0.94 -4.67 -8.05
CA HIS A 193 1.37 -3.53 -8.85
C HIS A 193 2.90 -3.44 -8.92
N PHE A 194 3.61 -3.85 -7.86
CA PHE A 194 5.06 -3.93 -7.87
C PHE A 194 5.55 -4.87 -8.96
N SER A 195 5.01 -6.10 -9.02
CA SER A 195 5.39 -7.05 -10.07
C SER A 195 4.98 -6.56 -11.46
N TRP A 196 3.87 -5.82 -11.59
CA TRP A 196 3.47 -5.20 -12.85
C TRP A 196 4.52 -4.22 -13.36
N VAL A 197 5.03 -3.34 -12.49
CA VAL A 197 6.15 -2.43 -12.80
C VAL A 197 7.40 -3.23 -13.15
N MET A 198 7.80 -4.18 -12.30
CA MET A 198 9.06 -4.92 -12.46
C MET A 198 9.11 -5.80 -13.70
N ILE A 199 8.03 -6.51 -14.03
CA ILE A 199 7.99 -7.37 -15.21
C ILE A 199 7.94 -6.54 -16.50
N ASN A 200 7.44 -5.30 -16.42
CA ASN A 200 7.47 -4.34 -17.52
C ASN A 200 8.72 -3.43 -17.50
N MET A 201 9.76 -3.76 -16.73
CA MET A 201 10.97 -2.94 -16.58
C MET A 201 11.57 -2.48 -17.90
N ARG A 202 11.57 -3.32 -18.95
CA ARG A 202 12.09 -2.93 -20.27
C ARG A 202 11.44 -1.67 -20.83
N LYS A 203 10.14 -1.46 -20.60
CA LYS A 203 9.43 -0.25 -21.04
C LYS A 203 9.87 1.00 -20.27
N HIS A 204 10.42 0.85 -19.07
CA HIS A 204 11.01 1.94 -18.27
C HIS A 204 12.44 2.30 -18.66
N LEU A 205 13.07 1.53 -19.57
CA LEU A 205 14.46 1.74 -20.00
C LEU A 205 14.56 2.40 -21.39
N GLY A 206 13.47 2.99 -21.89
CA GLY A 206 13.41 3.63 -23.22
C GLY A 206 14.19 4.93 -23.32
N SER A 207 14.32 5.68 -22.22
CA SER A 207 15.05 6.93 -22.12
C SER A 207 15.54 7.20 -20.69
N LYS A 208 16.39 8.22 -20.50
CA LYS A 208 16.82 8.65 -19.15
C LYS A 208 15.65 9.24 -18.37
N GLU A 209 14.75 9.92 -19.05
CA GLU A 209 13.53 10.49 -18.50
C GLU A 209 12.58 9.37 -18.03
N ASP A 210 12.38 8.33 -18.85
CA ASP A 210 11.55 7.16 -18.48
C ASP A 210 12.12 6.40 -17.26
N PHE A 211 13.45 6.35 -17.16
CA PHE A 211 14.13 5.77 -16.01
C PHE A 211 14.03 6.68 -14.77
N GLY A 212 14.28 7.98 -14.91
CA GLY A 212 14.27 8.93 -13.80
C GLY A 212 12.90 9.14 -13.16
N ILE A 213 11.82 9.09 -13.95
CA ILE A 213 10.44 9.23 -13.46
C ILE A 213 10.01 8.02 -12.61
N GLY A 214 10.61 6.84 -12.81
CA GLY A 214 10.24 5.61 -12.13
C GLY A 214 10.83 5.43 -10.73
N TRP A 215 11.98 6.06 -10.47
CA TRP A 215 12.86 5.67 -9.36
C TRP A 215 13.48 6.83 -8.56
N GLY A 216 13.28 8.07 -9.00
CA GLY A 216 13.77 9.29 -8.34
C GLY A 216 12.95 9.73 -7.13
#